data_AF-I4MB93-F1
#
_entry.id   AF-I4MB93-F1
#
_cell.length_a   1.000
_cell.length_b   1.000
_cell.length_c   1.000
_cell.angle_alpha   90.00
_cell.angle_beta   90.00
_cell.angle_gamma   90.00
#
_symmetry.space_group_name_H-M   'P 1'
#
loop_
_entity.id
_entity.type
_entity.pdbx_description
1 polymer ?
#
loop_
_entity_poly.entity_id
_entity_poly.type
_entity_poly.pdbx_seq_one_letter_code
_entity_poly.pdbx_strand_id
1 'polypeptide(L)'
;MRNIKVRSIKMRNLNNYIREFNNGGIMRKTLRAASLCVASAVSVALVAGLSACDGQVPKPVEVRSGQELPNVTMIQEKDIRLGLLRTLERANDEKDVNALPQAVSGPALDVRTSELIIAGKTGKLDPKTIIPRASAQTIVPTNAGWPRDLMTITTTTKDQQSKRLLVLRQQRARSNYKLWAVARLFPGVHLPKFAVPSIGASMGKSNDTGLIMTPEESVKAYADVLQHGGESKYAKYFEEDYLRQKLAELSKAVQAGMERNKGSQEQVFTPQLKQISVMRSSDGSDLVVARIDSVWTRIAGEGRESRPASDEEKALFGDGRAKSTMRVTYVNVIALVVPPSGSHMKITPVGAERQPIKVEAL
;
A
#
# COMPACT_ATOMS: atom_id res chain seq x y z
N MET A 1 38.97 -42.87 -25.80
CA MET A 1 39.98 -43.66 -25.08
C MET A 1 40.59 -42.74 -24.01
N ARG A 2 40.59 -42.97 -22.70
CA ARG A 2 40.22 -44.08 -21.82
C ARG A 2 39.53 -43.51 -20.58
N ASN A 3 38.50 -44.23 -20.12
CA ASN A 3 37.96 -44.18 -18.77
C ASN A 3 39.04 -44.52 -17.73
N ILE A 4 38.87 -44.06 -16.49
CA ILE A 4 38.90 -44.93 -15.29
C ILE A 4 38.05 -44.25 -14.20
N LYS A 5 37.21 -45.09 -13.60
CA LYS A 5 36.28 -44.82 -12.50
C LYS A 5 36.73 -45.71 -11.32
N VAL A 6 36.19 -45.38 -10.15
CA VAL A 6 36.01 -46.23 -8.94
C VAL A 6 37.23 -46.40 -8.02
N ARG A 7 37.17 -45.89 -6.77
CA ARG A 7 36.68 -46.66 -5.59
C ARG A 7 36.66 -45.85 -4.29
N SER A 8 35.54 -46.02 -3.59
CA SER A 8 35.27 -45.63 -2.20
C SER A 8 36.01 -46.50 -1.20
N ILE A 9 36.42 -45.93 -0.07
CA ILE A 9 36.63 -46.68 1.19
C ILE A 9 35.98 -45.89 2.33
N LYS A 10 35.12 -46.57 3.07
CA LYS A 10 34.44 -46.12 4.30
C LYS A 10 34.82 -47.14 5.39
N MET A 11 35.46 -46.72 6.47
CA MET A 11 35.55 -47.43 7.76
C MET A 11 36.05 -46.39 8.81
N ARG A 12 35.17 -45.92 9.71
CA ARG A 12 34.81 -46.46 11.05
C ARG A 12 35.82 -46.09 12.15
N ASN A 13 35.32 -45.27 13.08
CA ASN A 13 35.56 -45.19 14.53
C ASN A 13 36.97 -45.45 15.10
N LEU A 14 37.52 -44.44 15.78
CA LEU A 14 38.32 -44.62 16.99
C LEU A 14 37.80 -43.72 18.12
N ASN A 15 37.73 -44.32 19.31
CA ASN A 15 37.08 -43.86 20.55
C ASN A 15 37.89 -42.83 21.36
N ASN A 16 37.14 -41.97 22.06
CA ASN A 16 37.19 -41.52 23.47
C ASN A 16 38.53 -41.35 24.23
N TYR A 17 38.66 -40.18 24.88
CA TYR A 17 38.94 -39.92 26.32
C TYR A 17 38.93 -38.37 26.49
N ILE A 18 38.15 -37.66 27.33
CA ILE A 18 37.99 -37.67 28.80
C ILE A 18 36.66 -36.96 29.18
N ARG A 19 35.86 -37.60 30.05
CA ARG A 19 34.84 -37.03 30.97
C ARG A 19 35.56 -36.62 32.27
N GLU A 20 35.13 -35.78 33.21
CA GLU A 20 33.84 -35.42 33.82
C GLU A 20 34.23 -34.42 34.95
N PHE A 21 33.38 -33.45 35.34
CA PHE A 21 33.21 -33.15 36.77
C PHE A 21 31.83 -32.48 37.02
N ASN A 22 31.06 -33.20 37.86
CA ASN A 22 29.72 -33.01 38.42
C ASN A 22 29.59 -31.70 39.26
N ASN A 23 28.46 -30.98 39.33
CA ASN A 23 27.09 -31.28 39.84
C ASN A 23 26.89 -30.88 41.32
N GLY A 24 25.69 -30.37 41.65
CA GLY A 24 25.14 -30.37 43.02
C GLY A 24 24.83 -29.01 43.67
N GLY A 25 23.54 -28.72 43.85
CA GLY A 25 23.05 -27.69 44.80
C GLY A 25 22.87 -28.23 46.23
N ILE A 26 22.54 -27.35 47.19
CA ILE A 26 21.80 -27.63 48.45
C ILE A 26 21.41 -26.30 49.14
N MET A 27 20.10 -26.12 49.31
CA MET A 27 19.34 -25.74 50.52
C MET A 27 20.01 -24.99 51.69
N ARG A 28 19.34 -23.93 52.19
CA ARG A 28 19.17 -23.64 53.64
C ARG A 28 17.92 -22.76 53.89
N LYS A 29 16.91 -23.36 54.53
CA LYS A 29 15.78 -22.71 55.25
C LYS A 29 16.17 -22.57 56.74
N THR A 30 15.31 -21.86 57.49
CA THR A 30 15.18 -21.72 58.97
C THR A 30 15.68 -20.38 59.54
N LEU A 31 15.06 -19.71 60.53
CA LEU A 31 13.83 -19.89 61.31
C LEU A 31 13.59 -18.60 62.15
N ARG A 32 12.33 -18.37 62.57
CA ARG A 32 11.85 -17.63 63.76
C ARG A 32 11.27 -16.21 63.59
N ALA A 33 9.94 -16.20 63.69
CA ALA A 33 9.10 -15.15 64.22
C ALA A 33 8.98 -15.26 65.76
N ALA A 34 8.40 -14.21 66.35
CA ALA A 34 7.76 -14.09 67.68
C ALA A 34 8.57 -13.45 68.82
N SER A 35 8.12 -12.25 69.23
CA SER A 35 7.67 -11.88 70.59
C SER A 35 7.20 -10.41 70.55
N LEU A 36 5.89 -10.15 70.52
CA LEU A 36 4.97 -9.91 71.65
C LEU A 36 5.08 -8.51 72.32
N CYS A 37 4.06 -7.70 72.02
CA CYS A 37 3.25 -6.82 72.88
C CYS A 37 3.89 -6.08 74.07
N VAL A 38 3.82 -4.74 74.07
CA VAL A 38 3.19 -3.94 75.14
C VAL A 38 2.49 -2.73 74.51
N ALA A 39 1.24 -2.52 74.94
CA ALA A 39 0.35 -1.45 74.54
C ALA A 39 0.62 -0.14 75.31
N SER A 40 0.24 1.00 74.72
CA SER A 40 -0.67 2.02 75.29
C SER A 40 -0.22 3.48 75.05
N ALA A 41 -1.00 4.13 74.19
CA ALA A 41 -1.65 5.44 74.37
C ALA A 41 -0.85 6.77 74.48
N VAL A 42 -1.42 7.75 73.76
CA VAL A 42 -1.30 9.22 73.88
C VAL A 42 0.01 9.78 73.28
N SER A 43 0.01 10.45 72.12
CA SER A 43 -0.46 11.85 72.02
C SER A 43 -0.52 12.31 70.56
N VAL A 44 -1.61 12.96 70.18
CA VAL A 44 -1.71 13.82 69.00
C VAL A 44 -0.83 15.05 69.23
N ALA A 45 0.21 15.22 68.42
CA ALA A 45 0.80 16.49 67.98
C ALA A 45 2.27 16.30 67.60
N LEU A 46 2.58 16.45 66.31
CA LEU A 46 3.82 17.01 65.71
C LEU A 46 4.01 16.41 64.31
N VAL A 47 3.13 16.80 63.40
CA VAL A 47 3.40 16.76 61.95
C VAL A 47 4.20 18.03 61.65
N ALA A 48 5.52 17.95 61.73
CA ALA A 48 6.45 18.88 61.09
C ALA A 48 7.88 18.37 61.27
N GLY A 49 8.45 17.76 60.22
CA GLY A 49 9.88 17.46 60.22
C GLY A 49 10.30 16.27 59.38
N LEU A 50 9.96 16.23 58.08
CA LEU A 50 10.67 15.44 57.07
C LEU A 50 10.49 16.12 55.70
N SER A 51 11.02 17.33 55.57
CA SER A 51 11.21 18.02 54.30
C SER A 51 12.63 18.55 54.24
N ALA A 52 13.58 17.63 54.00
CA ALA A 52 14.96 17.94 53.66
C ALA A 52 15.57 16.80 52.83
N CYS A 53 15.05 16.61 51.62
CA CYS A 53 15.74 15.99 50.49
C CYS A 53 15.26 16.74 49.25
N ASP A 54 15.71 17.99 49.10
CA ASP A 54 15.48 18.79 47.90
C ASP A 54 16.44 18.30 46.80
N GLY A 55 16.16 17.10 46.29
CA GLY A 55 16.64 16.68 44.98
C GLY A 55 15.65 17.20 43.97
N GLN A 56 15.92 18.35 43.37
CA GLN A 56 15.17 18.85 42.22
C GLN A 56 15.09 17.74 41.17
N VAL A 57 13.92 17.12 41.06
CA VAL A 57 13.58 16.28 39.92
C VAL A 57 13.73 17.18 38.69
N PRO A 58 14.56 16.84 37.69
CA PRO A 58 14.65 17.65 36.49
C PRO A 58 13.24 17.82 35.94
N LYS A 59 12.73 19.06 35.95
CA LYS A 59 11.49 19.36 35.24
C LYS A 59 11.66 18.86 33.81
N PRO A 60 10.72 18.08 33.25
CA PRO A 60 10.76 17.77 31.83
C PRO A 60 10.92 19.10 31.11
N VAL A 61 12.07 19.31 30.48
CA VAL A 61 12.22 20.40 29.53
C VAL A 61 11.13 20.12 28.52
N GLU A 62 10.16 21.03 28.38
CA GLU A 62 9.25 21.00 27.25
C GLU A 62 10.12 20.78 26.04
N VAL A 63 9.98 19.61 25.40
CA VAL A 63 10.58 19.39 24.11
C VAL A 63 9.92 20.43 23.23
N ARG A 64 10.59 21.58 23.06
CA ARG A 64 10.35 22.48 21.93
C ARG A 64 10.16 21.54 20.76
N SER A 65 8.99 21.54 20.13
CA SER A 65 8.72 20.65 19.01
C SER A 65 9.80 20.90 17.98
N GLY A 66 10.85 20.08 18.04
CA GLY A 66 11.94 20.11 17.10
C GLY A 66 11.29 19.92 15.75
N GLN A 67 11.66 20.74 14.78
CA GLN A 67 11.21 20.60 13.41
C GLN A 67 11.25 19.12 13.04
N GLU A 68 10.09 18.53 12.70
CA GLU A 68 10.02 17.11 12.41
C GLU A 68 10.99 16.82 11.25
N LEU A 69 11.95 15.92 11.50
CA LEU A 69 12.97 15.59 10.51
C LEU A 69 12.45 14.50 9.56
N PRO A 70 12.90 14.50 8.29
CA PRO A 70 12.61 13.41 7.35
C PRO A 70 12.92 12.04 7.97
N ASN A 71 11.98 11.11 7.86
CA ASN A 71 12.11 9.78 8.47
C ASN A 71 13.15 8.89 7.78
N VAL A 72 13.51 9.21 6.54
CA VAL A 72 14.57 8.52 5.79
C VAL A 72 15.41 9.55 5.03
N THR A 73 16.68 9.24 4.83
CA THR A 73 17.56 10.03 3.94
C THR A 73 17.29 9.67 2.47
N MET A 74 17.76 10.51 1.54
CA MET A 74 17.69 10.21 0.11
C MET A 74 18.47 8.95 -0.30
N ILE A 75 19.57 8.65 0.39
CA ILE A 75 20.34 7.42 0.16
C ILE A 75 19.51 6.22 0.59
N GLN A 76 18.91 6.27 1.79
CA GLN A 76 18.02 5.21 2.27
C GLN A 76 16.79 5.02 1.38
N GLU A 77 16.15 6.10 0.90
CA GLU A 77 15.05 5.98 -0.06
C GLU A 77 15.49 5.22 -1.31
N LYS A 78 16.65 5.57 -1.87
CA LYS A 78 17.16 4.95 -3.08
C LYS A 78 17.41 3.47 -2.85
N ASP A 79 18.00 3.10 -1.72
CA ASP A 79 18.27 1.70 -1.36
C ASP A 79 16.98 0.91 -1.16
N ILE A 80 16.01 1.48 -0.44
CA ILE A 80 14.67 0.90 -0.25
C ILE A 80 14.02 0.65 -1.61
N ARG A 81 13.91 1.69 -2.44
CA ARG A 81 13.21 1.63 -3.72
C ARG A 81 13.88 0.64 -4.66
N LEU A 82 15.20 0.71 -4.84
CA LEU A 82 15.91 -0.22 -5.73
C LEU A 82 15.91 -1.65 -5.20
N GLY A 83 15.94 -1.87 -3.88
CA GLY A 83 15.80 -3.20 -3.28
C GLY A 83 14.44 -3.84 -3.56
N LEU A 84 13.38 -3.06 -3.43
CA LEU A 84 12.02 -3.50 -3.75
C LEU A 84 11.85 -3.79 -5.24
N LEU A 85 12.34 -2.90 -6.10
CA LEU A 85 12.28 -3.10 -7.55
C LEU A 85 13.05 -4.35 -7.99
N ARG A 86 14.25 -4.62 -7.43
CA ARG A 86 14.97 -5.88 -7.73
C ARG A 86 14.18 -7.12 -7.35
N THR A 87 13.53 -7.10 -6.20
CA THR A 87 12.70 -8.24 -5.75
C THR A 87 11.50 -8.44 -6.66
N LEU A 88 10.85 -7.33 -7.06
CA LEU A 88 9.72 -7.35 -7.98
C LEU A 88 10.12 -7.81 -9.38
N GLU A 89 11.26 -7.34 -9.90
CA GLU A 89 11.81 -7.75 -11.20
C GLU A 89 12.12 -9.25 -11.22
N ARG A 90 12.72 -9.80 -10.17
CA ARG A 90 12.89 -11.26 -10.07
C ARG A 90 11.56 -12.01 -10.08
N ALA A 91 10.59 -11.55 -9.30
CA ALA A 91 9.25 -12.14 -9.31
C ALA A 91 8.58 -12.04 -10.70
N ASN A 92 8.86 -10.99 -11.46
CA ASN A 92 8.38 -10.81 -12.83
C ASN A 92 9.02 -11.81 -13.81
N ASP A 93 10.34 -11.95 -13.75
CA ASP A 93 11.09 -12.83 -14.65
C ASP A 93 10.70 -14.29 -14.41
N GLU A 94 10.57 -14.68 -13.14
CA GLU A 94 10.18 -16.03 -12.71
C GLU A 94 8.65 -16.25 -12.75
N LYS A 95 7.86 -15.19 -12.91
CA LYS A 95 6.39 -15.18 -12.77
C LYS A 95 5.92 -15.75 -11.41
N ASP A 96 6.71 -15.51 -10.37
CA ASP A 96 6.47 -16.04 -9.03
C ASP A 96 5.59 -15.10 -8.18
N VAL A 97 4.30 -15.43 -8.12
CA VAL A 97 3.33 -14.75 -7.26
C VAL A 97 3.66 -14.86 -5.77
N ASN A 98 4.33 -15.94 -5.34
CA ASN A 98 4.61 -16.19 -3.93
C ASN A 98 5.78 -15.33 -3.42
N ALA A 99 6.62 -14.82 -4.31
CA ALA A 99 7.68 -13.87 -3.98
C ALA A 99 7.13 -12.44 -3.74
N LEU A 100 5.99 -12.07 -4.33
CA LEU A 100 5.44 -10.72 -4.27
C LEU A 100 5.28 -10.16 -2.84
N PRO A 101 4.74 -10.92 -1.86
CA PRO A 101 4.55 -10.41 -0.50
C PRO A 101 5.84 -9.96 0.20
N GLN A 102 7.04 -10.31 -0.31
CA GLN A 102 8.30 -9.82 0.24
C GLN A 102 8.54 -8.34 -0.08
N ALA A 103 8.04 -7.84 -1.21
CA ALA A 103 8.28 -6.48 -1.70
C ALA A 103 6.99 -5.66 -1.92
N VAL A 104 5.83 -6.29 -1.99
CA VAL A 104 4.56 -5.68 -2.37
C VAL A 104 3.50 -5.96 -1.29
N SER A 105 2.60 -5.01 -1.09
CA SER A 105 1.47 -5.13 -0.13
C SER A 105 0.28 -4.29 -0.62
N GLY A 106 -0.86 -4.38 0.09
CA GLY A 106 -2.01 -3.52 -0.18
C GLY A 106 -2.56 -3.67 -1.62
N PRO A 107 -3.12 -2.58 -2.20
CA PRO A 107 -3.64 -2.60 -3.57
C PRO A 107 -2.64 -3.11 -4.61
N ALA A 108 -1.36 -2.75 -4.48
CA ALA A 108 -0.34 -3.19 -5.42
C ALA A 108 -0.16 -4.72 -5.40
N LEU A 109 -0.36 -5.40 -4.26
CA LEU A 109 -0.23 -6.85 -4.21
C LEU A 109 -1.28 -7.54 -5.07
N ASP A 110 -2.54 -7.09 -5.01
CA ASP A 110 -3.63 -7.65 -5.82
C ASP A 110 -3.39 -7.39 -7.31
N VAL A 111 -2.98 -6.17 -7.66
CA VAL A 111 -2.63 -5.79 -9.05
C VAL A 111 -1.48 -6.65 -9.58
N ARG A 112 -0.34 -6.71 -8.86
CA ARG A 112 0.84 -7.49 -9.27
C ARG A 112 0.56 -8.97 -9.36
N THR A 113 -0.26 -9.51 -8.45
CA THR A 113 -0.64 -10.92 -8.47
C THR A 113 -1.41 -11.24 -9.76
N SER A 114 -2.41 -10.42 -10.10
CA SER A 114 -3.14 -10.58 -11.36
C SER A 114 -2.22 -10.46 -12.59
N GLU A 115 -1.35 -9.46 -12.63
CA GLU A 115 -0.42 -9.26 -13.74
C GLU A 115 0.50 -10.48 -13.96
N LEU A 116 1.02 -11.08 -12.88
CA LEU A 116 1.84 -12.30 -12.97
C LEU A 116 1.01 -13.54 -13.38
N ILE A 117 -0.21 -13.68 -12.87
CA ILE A 117 -1.12 -14.77 -13.29
C ILE A 117 -1.39 -14.68 -14.79
N ILE A 118 -1.73 -13.49 -15.29
CA ILE A 118 -1.96 -13.25 -16.71
C ILE A 118 -0.69 -13.55 -17.50
N ALA A 119 0.47 -13.05 -17.06
CA ALA A 119 1.75 -13.32 -17.74
C ALA A 119 2.12 -14.82 -17.74
N GLY A 120 1.73 -15.57 -16.71
CA GLY A 120 1.88 -17.03 -16.67
C GLY A 120 1.06 -17.74 -17.75
N LYS A 121 -0.09 -17.18 -18.14
CA LYS A 121 -0.98 -17.73 -19.18
C LYS A 121 -0.66 -17.22 -20.58
N THR A 122 -0.27 -15.96 -20.72
CA THR A 122 0.01 -15.32 -22.03
C THR A 122 1.48 -15.40 -22.44
N GLY A 123 2.36 -15.81 -21.52
CA GLY A 123 3.80 -15.90 -21.72
C GLY A 123 4.56 -14.58 -21.57
N LYS A 124 3.86 -13.43 -21.48
CA LYS A 124 4.47 -12.10 -21.43
C LYS A 124 3.81 -11.19 -20.40
N LEU A 125 4.62 -10.36 -19.73
CA LEU A 125 4.09 -9.24 -18.95
C LEU A 125 3.69 -8.09 -19.87
N ASP A 126 2.62 -7.40 -19.49
CA ASP A 126 2.21 -6.18 -20.16
C ASP A 126 3.31 -5.09 -19.97
N PRO A 127 3.78 -4.42 -21.03
CA PRO A 127 4.75 -3.34 -20.92
C PRO A 127 4.36 -2.23 -19.92
N LYS A 128 3.05 -2.03 -19.67
CA LYS A 128 2.56 -1.06 -18.68
C LYS A 128 2.99 -1.38 -17.24
N THR A 129 3.40 -2.64 -16.98
CA THR A 129 3.84 -3.12 -15.67
C THR A 129 5.25 -2.65 -15.30
N ILE A 130 5.99 -2.04 -16.23
CA ILE A 130 7.36 -1.58 -16.02
C ILE A 130 7.39 -0.36 -15.11
N ILE A 131 8.19 -0.44 -14.05
CA ILE A 131 8.47 0.67 -13.13
C ILE A 131 9.91 1.15 -13.35
N PRO A 132 10.13 2.39 -13.83
CA PRO A 132 11.48 2.93 -14.01
C PRO A 132 12.24 3.02 -12.67
N ARG A 133 13.53 2.67 -12.72
CA ARG A 133 14.44 2.78 -11.57
C ARG A 133 14.86 4.22 -11.27
N ALA A 134 14.78 5.14 -12.24
CA ALA A 134 15.09 6.54 -12.03
C ALA A 134 13.86 7.30 -11.54
N SER A 135 14.02 8.08 -10.47
CA SER A 135 12.99 8.97 -9.94
C SER A 135 13.13 10.38 -10.52
N ALA A 136 11.99 11.01 -10.82
CA ALA A 136 11.92 12.43 -11.13
C ALA A 136 11.75 13.27 -9.85
N GLN A 137 11.06 12.72 -8.84
CA GLN A 137 10.84 13.36 -7.55
C GLN A 137 10.63 12.30 -6.47
N THR A 138 11.10 12.59 -5.26
CA THR A 138 10.90 11.78 -4.07
C THR A 138 10.30 12.66 -2.99
N ILE A 139 9.34 12.14 -2.23
CA ILE A 139 8.63 12.84 -1.16
C ILE A 139 8.78 12.00 0.10
N VAL A 140 9.49 12.54 1.08
CA VAL A 140 9.85 11.84 2.31
C VAL A 140 8.98 12.33 3.47
N PRO A 141 8.33 11.44 4.24
CA PRO A 141 7.50 11.85 5.36
C PRO A 141 8.34 12.37 6.54
N THR A 142 7.79 13.29 7.32
CA THR A 142 8.36 13.74 8.60
C THR A 142 7.70 13.09 9.82
N ASN A 143 6.54 12.46 9.64
CA ASN A 143 5.66 12.03 10.74
C ASN A 143 6.31 11.00 11.66
N ALA A 144 6.11 11.16 12.97
CA ALA A 144 6.58 10.18 13.96
C ALA A 144 5.76 8.87 13.99
N GLY A 145 4.52 8.87 13.51
CA GLY A 145 3.56 7.76 13.59
C GLY A 145 3.75 6.62 12.58
N TRP A 146 2.84 5.65 12.63
CA TRP A 146 2.75 4.49 11.73
C TRP A 146 1.32 4.29 11.23
N PRO A 147 1.10 3.83 9.99
CA PRO A 147 2.10 3.55 8.96
C PRO A 147 2.77 4.82 8.41
N ARG A 148 3.96 4.69 7.80
CA ARG A 148 4.66 5.78 7.10
C ARG A 148 4.67 5.53 5.61
N ASP A 149 4.32 6.56 4.85
CA ASP A 149 4.30 6.53 3.39
C ASP A 149 5.40 7.42 2.83
N LEU A 150 6.28 6.80 2.06
CA LEU A 150 7.20 7.49 1.17
C LEU A 150 6.60 7.46 -0.23
N MET A 151 6.65 8.58 -0.95
CA MET A 151 6.17 8.63 -2.32
C MET A 151 7.31 8.90 -3.29
N THR A 152 7.33 8.17 -4.40
CA THR A 152 8.29 8.40 -5.48
C THR A 152 7.57 8.55 -6.79
N ILE A 153 7.86 9.64 -7.50
CA ILE A 153 7.42 9.83 -8.88
C ILE A 153 8.58 9.41 -9.77
N THR A 154 8.34 8.41 -10.60
CA THR A 154 9.34 7.91 -11.55
C THR A 154 9.55 8.85 -12.73
N THR A 155 10.63 8.63 -13.47
CA THR A 155 10.78 9.13 -14.84
C THR A 155 9.78 8.43 -15.79
N THR A 156 9.70 8.88 -17.04
CA THR A 156 9.00 8.10 -18.08
C THR A 156 9.75 6.80 -18.35
N THR A 157 9.06 5.80 -18.90
CA THR A 157 9.74 4.59 -19.38
C THR A 157 10.53 4.90 -20.65
N LYS A 158 11.39 3.96 -21.07
CA LYS A 158 12.17 4.09 -22.31
C LYS A 158 11.29 4.32 -23.55
N ASP A 159 10.10 3.75 -23.55
CA ASP A 159 9.06 3.90 -24.59
C ASP A 159 8.10 5.09 -24.32
N GLN A 160 8.50 6.03 -23.47
CA GLN A 160 7.78 7.28 -23.17
C GLN A 160 6.39 7.13 -22.55
N GLN A 161 6.04 5.97 -21.97
CA GLN A 161 4.80 5.89 -21.19
C GLN A 161 4.89 6.74 -19.91
N SER A 162 3.72 7.23 -19.47
CA SER A 162 3.55 8.17 -18.36
C SER A 162 4.23 7.77 -17.07
N LYS A 163 4.76 8.76 -16.34
CA LYS A 163 5.35 8.60 -15.00
C LYS A 163 4.42 7.84 -14.06
N ARG A 164 5.01 7.17 -13.08
CA ARG A 164 4.32 6.36 -12.06
C ARG A 164 4.53 6.99 -10.70
N LEU A 165 3.44 7.20 -9.98
CA LEU A 165 3.42 7.52 -8.57
C LEU A 165 3.47 6.21 -7.79
N LEU A 166 4.54 6.01 -7.05
CA LEU A 166 4.75 4.86 -6.17
C LEU A 166 4.47 5.30 -4.74
N VAL A 167 3.68 4.52 -4.01
CA VAL A 167 3.55 4.65 -2.56
C VAL A 167 4.27 3.48 -1.91
N LEU A 168 5.28 3.80 -1.12
CA LEU A 168 6.12 2.87 -0.38
C LEU A 168 5.73 2.97 1.09
N ARG A 169 5.10 1.92 1.63
CA ARG A 169 4.54 1.93 2.98
C ARG A 169 5.37 1.08 3.94
N GLN A 170 5.70 1.66 5.08
CA GLN A 170 6.23 0.94 6.23
C GLN A 170 5.15 0.86 7.31
N GLN A 171 4.73 -0.37 7.65
CA GLN A 171 3.57 -0.58 8.54
C GLN A 171 3.89 -0.34 10.01
N ARG A 172 5.12 -0.61 10.43
CA ARG A 172 5.62 -0.45 11.81
C ARG A 172 7.13 -0.23 11.81
N ALA A 173 7.67 0.29 12.90
CA ALA A 173 9.08 0.66 13.04
C ALA A 173 10.11 -0.40 12.60
N ARG A 174 9.82 -1.68 12.83
CA ARG A 174 10.72 -2.80 12.49
C ARG A 174 10.29 -3.59 11.25
N SER A 175 9.34 -3.08 10.47
CA SER A 175 8.96 -3.68 9.19
C SER A 175 9.75 -3.02 8.06
N ASN A 176 10.04 -3.78 7.00
CA ASN A 176 10.56 -3.19 5.77
C ASN A 176 9.45 -2.37 5.07
N TYR A 177 9.85 -1.34 4.35
CA TYR A 177 8.97 -0.70 3.36
C TYR A 177 8.56 -1.73 2.31
N LYS A 178 7.33 -1.62 1.81
CA LYS A 178 6.83 -2.38 0.66
C LYS A 178 6.15 -1.44 -0.32
N LEU A 179 6.16 -1.80 -1.59
CA LEU A 179 5.34 -1.13 -2.59
C LEU A 179 3.86 -1.40 -2.25
N TRP A 180 3.13 -0.35 -1.87
CA TRP A 180 1.75 -0.44 -1.42
C TRP A 180 0.76 -0.07 -2.53
N ALA A 181 1.10 0.93 -3.34
CA ALA A 181 0.29 1.34 -4.48
C ALA A 181 1.16 1.85 -5.63
N VAL A 182 0.65 1.70 -6.84
CA VAL A 182 1.17 2.31 -8.07
C VAL A 182 0.00 2.94 -8.78
N ALA A 183 0.14 4.20 -9.19
CA ALA A 183 -0.76 4.85 -10.13
C ALA A 183 0.05 5.40 -11.31
N ARG A 184 -0.41 5.17 -12.55
CA ARG A 184 0.15 5.86 -13.71
C ARG A 184 -0.43 7.26 -13.77
N LEU A 185 0.43 8.27 -13.78
CA LEU A 185 0.00 9.65 -13.91
C LEU A 185 -0.61 9.88 -15.30
N PHE A 186 -1.67 10.68 -15.39
CA PHE A 186 -2.26 10.98 -16.68
C PHE A 186 -1.33 11.88 -17.51
N PRO A 187 -1.38 11.80 -18.86
CA PRO A 187 -0.57 12.68 -19.70
C PRO A 187 -0.83 14.16 -19.39
N GLY A 188 0.23 14.95 -19.26
CA GLY A 188 0.14 16.40 -19.08
C GLY A 188 -0.32 16.89 -17.70
N VAL A 189 -0.58 16.01 -16.73
CA VAL A 189 -1.00 16.45 -15.39
C VAL A 189 0.11 17.14 -14.62
N HIS A 190 -0.28 18.18 -13.88
CA HIS A 190 0.58 18.88 -12.95
C HIS A 190 0.28 18.40 -11.53
N LEU A 191 1.31 17.91 -10.84
CA LEU A 191 1.23 17.63 -9.41
C LEU A 191 1.55 18.90 -8.62
N PRO A 192 0.97 19.07 -7.42
CA PRO A 192 1.31 20.18 -6.55
C PRO A 192 2.78 20.07 -6.12
N LYS A 193 3.33 21.19 -5.63
CA LYS A 193 4.70 21.21 -5.13
C LYS A 193 4.78 20.53 -3.77
N PHE A 194 5.75 19.66 -3.59
CA PHE A 194 6.05 19.06 -2.30
C PHE A 194 7.34 19.66 -1.74
N ALA A 195 7.49 19.60 -0.42
CA ALA A 195 8.73 19.97 0.23
C ALA A 195 9.90 19.15 -0.33
N VAL A 196 11.08 19.78 -0.40
CA VAL A 196 12.30 19.07 -0.80
C VAL A 196 12.60 17.95 0.21
N PRO A 197 13.19 16.82 -0.22
CA PRO A 197 13.39 15.67 0.67
C PRO A 197 14.17 15.94 1.95
N SER A 198 15.08 16.93 1.96
CA SER A 198 15.85 17.32 3.15
C SER A 198 15.03 18.03 4.22
N ILE A 199 13.87 18.58 3.85
CA ILE A 199 12.88 19.16 4.78
C ILE A 199 11.81 18.13 5.11
N GLY A 200 11.36 17.37 4.09
CA GLY A 200 10.31 16.37 4.22
C GLY A 200 8.91 16.99 4.14
N ALA A 201 7.93 16.16 3.81
CA ALA A 201 6.53 16.53 3.71
C ALA A 201 5.74 15.87 4.85
N SER A 202 4.69 16.54 5.32
CA SER A 202 3.79 15.96 6.30
C SER A 202 2.81 15.01 5.60
N MET A 203 2.60 13.83 6.18
CA MET A 203 1.48 12.97 5.81
C MET A 203 0.18 13.57 6.34
N GLY A 204 -0.84 13.55 5.49
CA GLY A 204 -2.21 13.89 5.88
C GLY A 204 -2.94 12.70 6.49
N LYS A 205 -4.19 12.93 6.91
CA LYS A 205 -5.12 11.90 7.38
C LYS A 205 -6.33 11.81 6.46
N SER A 206 -7.03 10.67 6.51
CA SER A 206 -8.23 10.47 5.70
C SER A 206 -9.36 11.47 6.02
N ASN A 207 -9.37 12.02 7.22
CA ASN A 207 -10.35 12.99 7.71
C ASN A 207 -9.80 14.41 7.84
N ASP A 208 -8.71 14.75 7.13
CA ASP A 208 -8.14 16.09 7.14
C ASP A 208 -9.17 17.13 6.69
N THR A 209 -9.36 18.16 7.52
CA THR A 209 -10.27 19.27 7.27
C THR A 209 -9.51 20.47 6.66
N GLY A 210 -10.24 21.51 6.26
CA GLY A 210 -9.66 22.70 5.60
C GLY A 210 -9.39 22.50 4.09
N LEU A 211 -9.93 21.43 3.52
CA LEU A 211 -9.93 21.11 2.09
C LEU A 211 -11.34 21.26 1.52
N ILE A 212 -11.49 21.27 0.20
CA ILE A 212 -12.82 21.32 -0.43
C ILE A 212 -13.69 20.08 -0.11
N MET A 213 -13.04 18.95 0.16
CA MET A 213 -13.60 17.72 0.75
C MET A 213 -12.50 17.07 1.59
N THR A 214 -12.85 16.30 2.62
CA THR A 214 -11.84 15.46 3.27
C THR A 214 -11.30 14.42 2.27
N PRO A 215 -10.08 13.87 2.44
CA PRO A 215 -9.56 12.83 1.57
C PRO A 215 -10.50 11.61 1.44
N GLU A 216 -11.12 11.16 2.54
CA GLU A 216 -12.09 10.06 2.51
C GLU A 216 -13.34 10.40 1.69
N GLU A 217 -13.90 11.60 1.88
CA GLU A 217 -15.07 12.06 1.11
C GLU A 217 -14.74 12.23 -0.36
N SER A 218 -13.55 12.72 -0.71
CA SER A 218 -13.11 12.86 -2.09
C SER A 218 -13.08 11.51 -2.82
N VAL A 219 -12.66 10.43 -2.15
CA VAL A 219 -12.62 9.08 -2.71
C VAL A 219 -14.03 8.52 -2.89
N LYS A 220 -14.93 8.73 -1.91
CA LYS A 220 -16.35 8.35 -2.03
C LYS A 220 -17.03 9.10 -3.18
N ALA A 221 -16.83 10.41 -3.26
CA ALA A 221 -17.37 11.26 -4.30
C ALA A 221 -16.83 10.85 -5.68
N TYR A 222 -15.53 10.56 -5.81
CA TYR A 222 -14.97 10.11 -7.08
C TYR A 222 -15.52 8.75 -7.52
N ALA A 223 -15.73 7.81 -6.58
CA ALA A 223 -16.38 6.53 -6.89
C ALA A 223 -17.81 6.73 -7.45
N ASP A 224 -18.58 7.67 -6.90
CA ASP A 224 -19.90 8.05 -7.40
C ASP A 224 -19.83 8.70 -8.80
N VAL A 225 -18.82 9.53 -9.06
CA VAL A 225 -18.57 10.08 -10.41
C VAL A 225 -18.15 8.99 -11.40
N LEU A 226 -17.39 7.98 -10.97
CA LEU A 226 -17.08 6.81 -11.82
C LEU A 226 -18.35 6.00 -12.16
N GLN A 227 -19.30 5.94 -11.22
CA GLN A 227 -20.57 5.23 -11.37
C GLN A 227 -21.56 5.94 -12.29
N HIS A 228 -21.71 7.26 -12.12
CA HIS A 228 -22.80 8.05 -12.73
C HIS A 228 -22.30 9.09 -13.74
N GLY A 229 -21.00 9.19 -13.96
CA GLY A 229 -20.40 10.16 -14.89
C GLY A 229 -20.82 11.59 -14.57
N GLY A 230 -21.23 12.34 -15.60
CA GLY A 230 -21.69 13.72 -15.47
C GLY A 230 -23.01 13.89 -14.71
N GLU A 231 -23.79 12.82 -14.53
CA GLU A 231 -25.04 12.84 -13.78
C GLU A 231 -24.82 12.76 -12.26
N SER A 232 -23.60 12.42 -11.82
CA SER A 232 -23.24 12.45 -10.41
C SER A 232 -23.42 13.86 -9.83
N LYS A 233 -24.07 13.94 -8.66
CA LYS A 233 -24.15 15.19 -7.88
C LYS A 233 -22.77 15.75 -7.48
N TYR A 234 -21.73 14.92 -7.55
CA TYR A 234 -20.35 15.29 -7.24
C TYR A 234 -19.55 15.71 -8.47
N ALA A 235 -20.03 15.49 -9.70
CA ALA A 235 -19.26 15.74 -10.93
C ALA A 235 -18.69 17.16 -11.00
N LYS A 236 -19.45 18.16 -10.53
CA LYS A 236 -19.04 19.57 -10.49
C LYS A 236 -17.78 19.86 -9.67
N TYR A 237 -17.39 18.97 -8.74
CA TYR A 237 -16.21 19.13 -7.89
C TYR A 237 -14.93 18.56 -8.48
N PHE A 238 -15.00 17.88 -9.64
CA PHE A 238 -13.84 17.26 -10.26
C PHE A 238 -13.52 17.91 -11.60
N GLU A 239 -12.23 18.10 -11.90
CA GLU A 239 -11.78 18.33 -13.27
C GLU A 239 -11.94 17.06 -14.09
N GLU A 240 -12.17 17.18 -15.40
CA GLU A 240 -12.18 16.04 -16.33
C GLU A 240 -10.87 15.27 -16.29
N ASP A 241 -10.92 13.94 -16.48
CA ASP A 241 -9.74 13.10 -16.40
C ASP A 241 -9.74 11.91 -17.36
N TYR A 242 -8.55 11.37 -17.58
CA TYR A 242 -8.31 10.32 -18.56
C TYR A 242 -8.96 8.98 -18.20
N LEU A 243 -9.07 8.63 -16.91
CA LEU A 243 -9.70 7.38 -16.49
C LEU A 243 -11.19 7.40 -16.83
N ARG A 244 -11.90 8.48 -16.48
CA ARG A 244 -13.34 8.62 -16.78
C ARG A 244 -13.61 8.65 -18.27
N GLN A 245 -12.78 9.35 -19.05
CA GLN A 245 -12.89 9.33 -20.51
C GLN A 245 -12.74 7.91 -21.08
N LYS A 246 -11.73 7.16 -20.64
CA LYS A 246 -11.51 5.77 -21.12
C LYS A 246 -12.60 4.81 -20.68
N LEU A 247 -13.13 4.96 -19.48
CA LEU A 247 -14.27 4.16 -19.01
C LEU A 247 -15.54 4.49 -19.80
N ALA A 248 -15.80 5.77 -20.08
CA ALA A 248 -16.95 6.17 -20.90
C ALA A 248 -16.85 5.63 -22.34
N GLU A 249 -15.67 5.71 -22.96
CA GLU A 249 -15.40 5.11 -24.28
C GLU A 249 -15.64 3.59 -24.28
N LEU A 250 -15.10 2.89 -23.29
CA LEU A 250 -15.26 1.44 -23.13
C LEU A 250 -16.73 1.07 -22.92
N SER A 251 -17.41 1.73 -21.99
CA SER A 251 -18.83 1.49 -21.69
C SER A 251 -19.69 1.72 -22.91
N LYS A 252 -19.45 2.79 -23.69
CA LYS A 252 -20.18 3.07 -24.93
C LYS A 252 -19.95 2.00 -25.99
N ALA A 253 -18.70 1.57 -26.19
CA ALA A 253 -18.36 0.54 -27.16
C ALA A 253 -19.02 -0.82 -26.81
N VAL A 254 -19.02 -1.17 -25.52
CA VAL A 254 -19.63 -2.42 -25.05
C VAL A 254 -21.15 -2.33 -25.09
N GLN A 255 -21.74 -1.19 -24.70
CA GLN A 255 -23.19 -0.99 -24.68
C GLN A 255 -23.80 -1.22 -26.05
N ALA A 256 -23.19 -0.63 -27.09
CA ALA A 256 -23.62 -0.82 -28.47
C ALA A 256 -23.57 -2.31 -28.89
N GLY A 257 -22.57 -3.05 -28.41
CA GLY A 257 -22.47 -4.50 -28.61
C GLY A 257 -23.53 -5.28 -27.84
N MET A 258 -23.84 -4.89 -26.60
CA MET A 258 -24.85 -5.56 -25.77
C MET A 258 -26.27 -5.34 -26.31
N GLU A 259 -26.63 -4.12 -26.71
CA GLU A 259 -27.96 -3.78 -27.24
C GLU A 259 -28.29 -4.54 -28.53
N ARG A 260 -27.34 -4.62 -29.48
CA ARG A 260 -27.48 -5.45 -30.69
C ARG A 260 -27.78 -6.91 -30.37
N ASN A 261 -27.35 -7.35 -29.19
CA ASN A 261 -27.47 -8.72 -28.75
C ASN A 261 -28.55 -8.93 -27.66
N LYS A 262 -29.42 -7.93 -27.42
CA LYS A 262 -30.44 -7.95 -26.35
C LYS A 262 -29.88 -8.26 -24.96
N GLY A 263 -28.63 -7.87 -24.71
CA GLY A 263 -27.97 -8.00 -23.42
C GLY A 263 -27.93 -6.68 -22.66
N SER A 264 -27.37 -6.71 -21.45
CA SER A 264 -27.16 -5.53 -20.60
C SER A 264 -25.79 -5.57 -19.94
N GLN A 265 -25.34 -4.42 -19.44
CA GLN A 265 -24.15 -4.34 -18.59
C GLN A 265 -24.37 -3.35 -17.46
N GLU A 266 -23.66 -3.58 -16.37
CA GLU A 266 -23.62 -2.69 -15.22
C GLU A 266 -22.23 -2.77 -14.59
N GLN A 267 -21.68 -1.63 -14.20
CA GLN A 267 -20.43 -1.57 -13.45
C GLN A 267 -20.70 -0.87 -12.12
N VAL A 268 -20.31 -1.52 -11.02
CA VAL A 268 -20.47 -0.97 -9.66
C VAL A 268 -19.10 -0.60 -9.10
N PHE A 269 -18.93 0.64 -8.64
CA PHE A 269 -17.69 1.12 -8.00
C PHE A 269 -17.83 1.19 -6.47
N THR A 270 -16.86 0.64 -5.75
CA THR A 270 -16.87 0.57 -4.28
C THR A 270 -15.55 1.08 -3.70
N PRO A 271 -15.55 2.21 -2.97
CA PRO A 271 -14.33 2.75 -2.38
C PRO A 271 -13.86 1.91 -1.18
N GLN A 272 -12.55 1.65 -1.10
CA GLN A 272 -11.94 0.92 0.02
C GLN A 272 -11.32 1.91 1.01
N LEU A 273 -12.13 2.46 1.92
CA LEU A 273 -11.76 3.62 2.76
C LEU A 273 -10.61 3.35 3.74
N LYS A 274 -10.34 2.08 4.07
CA LYS A 274 -9.17 1.67 4.86
C LYS A 274 -7.87 1.61 4.04
N GLN A 275 -7.95 1.82 2.73
CA GLN A 275 -6.85 1.77 1.79
C GLN A 275 -6.65 3.14 1.14
N ILE A 276 -6.32 4.12 1.98
CA ILE A 276 -6.00 5.50 1.59
C ILE A 276 -4.58 5.85 2.09
N SER A 277 -3.84 6.59 1.28
CA SER A 277 -2.55 7.22 1.60
C SER A 277 -2.68 8.71 1.28
N VAL A 278 -2.22 9.58 2.17
CA VAL A 278 -2.36 11.04 2.02
C VAL A 278 -1.01 11.71 2.27
N MET A 279 -0.60 12.58 1.36
CA MET A 279 0.60 13.40 1.49
C MET A 279 0.27 14.86 1.24
N ARG A 280 0.59 15.73 2.20
CA ARG A 280 0.34 17.17 2.13
C ARG A 280 1.37 17.85 1.22
N SER A 281 0.91 18.63 0.26
CA SER A 281 1.75 19.50 -0.55
C SER A 281 2.02 20.83 0.14
N SER A 282 3.04 21.55 -0.36
CA SER A 282 3.45 22.85 0.16
C SER A 282 2.43 23.97 -0.06
N ASP A 283 1.48 23.79 -0.97
CA ASP A 283 0.35 24.70 -1.19
C ASP A 283 -0.87 24.39 -0.31
N GLY A 284 -0.76 23.39 0.59
CA GLY A 284 -1.81 22.99 1.52
C GLY A 284 -2.79 21.95 0.97
N SER A 285 -2.68 21.57 -0.30
CA SER A 285 -3.48 20.49 -0.91
C SER A 285 -3.05 19.11 -0.39
N ASP A 286 -3.93 18.12 -0.49
CA ASP A 286 -3.61 16.73 -0.21
C ASP A 286 -3.52 15.93 -1.51
N LEU A 287 -2.41 15.21 -1.71
CA LEU A 287 -2.32 14.14 -2.68
C LEU A 287 -2.82 12.85 -2.04
N VAL A 288 -3.98 12.40 -2.49
CA VAL A 288 -4.72 11.25 -1.97
C VAL A 288 -4.58 10.09 -2.94
N VAL A 289 -3.93 9.01 -2.52
CA VAL A 289 -3.85 7.74 -3.26
C VAL A 289 -4.75 6.73 -2.59
N ALA A 290 -5.72 6.17 -3.33
CA ALA A 290 -6.73 5.29 -2.78
C ALA A 290 -7.07 4.12 -3.69
N ARG A 291 -7.68 3.08 -3.12
CA ARG A 291 -8.28 1.98 -3.87
C ARG A 291 -9.79 2.15 -4.00
N ILE A 292 -10.29 1.90 -5.20
CA ILE A 292 -11.69 1.71 -5.53
C ILE A 292 -11.80 0.37 -6.27
N ASP A 293 -12.56 -0.58 -5.74
CA ASP A 293 -12.87 -1.80 -6.48
C ASP A 293 -14.00 -1.52 -7.48
N SER A 294 -14.02 -2.21 -8.61
CA SER A 294 -15.20 -2.18 -9.48
C SER A 294 -15.59 -3.56 -9.97
N VAL A 295 -16.87 -3.87 -9.93
CA VAL A 295 -17.44 -5.12 -10.44
C VAL A 295 -18.24 -4.82 -11.70
N TRP A 296 -17.78 -5.34 -12.84
CA TRP A 296 -18.45 -5.18 -14.12
C TRP A 296 -19.20 -6.47 -14.47
N THR A 297 -20.53 -6.39 -14.49
CA THR A 297 -21.42 -7.49 -14.83
C THR A 297 -21.97 -7.30 -16.24
N ARG A 298 -21.85 -8.32 -17.07
CA ARG A 298 -22.33 -8.33 -18.47
C ARG A 298 -23.24 -9.54 -18.67
N ILE A 299 -24.49 -9.27 -19.01
CA ILE A 299 -25.54 -10.27 -19.21
C ILE A 299 -25.83 -10.36 -20.72
N ALA A 300 -25.52 -11.50 -21.32
CA ALA A 300 -25.85 -11.76 -22.72
C ALA A 300 -27.36 -11.95 -22.90
N GLY A 301 -27.86 -11.62 -24.10
CA GLY A 301 -29.27 -11.87 -24.42
C GLY A 301 -29.61 -13.36 -24.46
N GLU A 302 -30.92 -13.64 -24.51
CA GLU A 302 -31.47 -15.01 -24.43
C GLU A 302 -30.77 -16.00 -25.37
N GLY A 303 -30.44 -17.18 -24.83
CA GLY A 303 -29.78 -18.27 -25.55
C GLY A 303 -28.29 -18.05 -25.86
N ARG A 304 -27.66 -16.98 -25.33
CA ARG A 304 -26.26 -16.64 -25.61
C ARG A 304 -25.37 -16.70 -24.38
N GLU A 305 -24.08 -16.82 -24.64
CA GLU A 305 -23.02 -16.76 -23.64
C GLU A 305 -22.35 -15.39 -23.63
N SER A 306 -22.01 -14.91 -22.42
CA SER A 306 -21.16 -13.76 -22.18
C SER A 306 -19.71 -14.23 -22.08
N ARG A 307 -18.83 -13.63 -22.90
CA ARG A 307 -17.41 -14.01 -23.02
C ARG A 307 -16.48 -12.90 -22.49
N PRO A 308 -15.24 -13.24 -22.10
CA PRO A 308 -14.23 -12.25 -21.76
C PRO A 308 -14.05 -11.18 -22.86
N ALA A 309 -13.94 -9.91 -22.46
CA ALA A 309 -13.83 -8.75 -23.36
C ALA A 309 -12.38 -8.37 -23.71
N SER A 310 -11.38 -8.91 -23.02
CA SER A 310 -9.97 -8.64 -23.27
C SER A 310 -9.11 -9.89 -23.11
N ASP A 311 -7.85 -9.83 -23.55
CA ASP A 311 -6.93 -10.96 -23.40
C ASP A 311 -6.54 -11.19 -21.93
N GLU A 312 -6.50 -10.13 -21.11
CA GLU A 312 -6.34 -10.25 -19.66
C GLU A 312 -7.54 -10.98 -19.02
N GLU A 313 -8.76 -10.63 -19.41
CA GLU A 313 -9.94 -11.33 -18.92
C GLU A 313 -9.97 -12.79 -19.38
N LYS A 314 -9.58 -13.08 -20.63
CA LYS A 314 -9.45 -14.47 -21.13
C LYS A 314 -8.43 -15.26 -20.31
N ALA A 315 -7.27 -14.66 -20.03
CA ALA A 315 -6.21 -15.28 -19.24
C ALA A 315 -6.67 -15.58 -17.81
N LEU A 316 -7.43 -14.67 -17.19
CA LEU A 316 -7.98 -14.86 -15.85
C LEU A 316 -9.15 -15.85 -15.81
N PHE A 317 -9.96 -15.90 -16.88
CA PHE A 317 -11.07 -16.83 -17.00
C PHE A 317 -10.60 -18.28 -17.20
N GLY A 318 -9.48 -18.47 -17.90
CA GLY A 318 -8.88 -19.77 -18.16
C GLY A 318 -9.85 -20.71 -18.89
N ASP A 319 -9.95 -21.95 -18.42
CA ASP A 319 -10.78 -23.00 -19.00
C ASP A 319 -12.24 -22.95 -18.50
N GLY A 320 -12.67 -21.82 -17.93
CA GLY A 320 -14.03 -21.61 -17.48
C GLY A 320 -15.05 -21.80 -18.61
N ARG A 321 -16.21 -22.37 -18.28
CA ARG A 321 -17.33 -22.45 -19.24
C ARG A 321 -18.13 -21.17 -19.20
N ALA A 322 -18.23 -20.49 -20.35
CA ALA A 322 -19.05 -19.29 -20.47
C ALA A 322 -20.53 -19.61 -20.19
N LYS A 323 -21.22 -18.66 -19.57
CA LYS A 323 -22.65 -18.69 -19.26
C LYS A 323 -23.29 -17.39 -19.72
N SER A 324 -24.58 -17.18 -19.48
CA SER A 324 -25.27 -15.95 -19.87
C SER A 324 -24.74 -14.72 -19.13
N THR A 325 -24.20 -14.87 -17.92
CA THR A 325 -23.67 -13.76 -17.12
C THR A 325 -22.17 -13.89 -16.89
N MET A 326 -21.44 -12.80 -17.12
CA MET A 326 -20.02 -12.69 -16.82
C MET A 326 -19.81 -11.55 -15.83
N ARG A 327 -19.02 -11.80 -14.79
CA ARG A 327 -18.61 -10.81 -13.78
C ARG A 327 -17.11 -10.66 -13.79
N VAL A 328 -16.64 -9.41 -13.84
CA VAL A 328 -15.21 -9.09 -13.78
C VAL A 328 -14.95 -8.12 -12.63
N THR A 329 -14.09 -8.51 -11.70
CA THR A 329 -13.67 -7.65 -10.60
C THR A 329 -12.37 -6.97 -10.97
N TYR A 330 -12.30 -5.65 -10.80
CA TYR A 330 -11.14 -4.82 -11.00
C TYR A 330 -10.70 -4.17 -9.70
N VAL A 331 -9.39 -3.99 -9.56
CA VAL A 331 -8.80 -3.04 -8.62
C VAL A 331 -8.48 -1.77 -9.39
N ASN A 332 -9.00 -0.63 -8.93
CA ASN A 332 -8.63 0.69 -9.42
C ASN A 332 -7.83 1.42 -8.33
N VAL A 333 -6.56 1.71 -8.56
CA VAL A 333 -5.78 2.62 -7.71
C VAL A 333 -5.89 4.00 -8.33
N ILE A 334 -6.37 4.98 -7.58
CA ILE A 334 -6.57 6.36 -8.05
C ILE A 334 -5.69 7.31 -7.25
N ALA A 335 -5.26 8.40 -7.89
CA ALA A 335 -4.56 9.51 -7.26
C ALA A 335 -5.32 10.80 -7.52
N LEU A 336 -5.70 11.51 -6.45
CA LEU A 336 -6.45 12.77 -6.47
C LEU A 336 -5.62 13.86 -5.81
N VAL A 337 -5.65 15.06 -6.35
CA VAL A 337 -5.19 16.27 -5.66
C VAL A 337 -6.43 16.98 -5.13
N VAL A 338 -6.55 17.06 -3.81
CA VAL A 338 -7.66 17.69 -3.11
C VAL A 338 -7.18 19.05 -2.58
N PRO A 339 -7.63 20.17 -3.16
CA PRO A 339 -7.12 21.49 -2.81
C PRO A 339 -7.71 22.05 -1.50
N PRO A 340 -7.08 23.08 -0.91
CA PRO A 340 -7.62 23.80 0.24
C PRO A 340 -9.01 24.37 -0.02
N SER A 341 -9.83 24.41 1.03
CA SER A 341 -11.12 25.10 1.01
C SER A 341 -10.89 26.59 0.69
N GLY A 342 -11.70 27.16 -0.22
CA GLY A 342 -11.58 28.57 -0.63
C GLY A 342 -10.63 28.85 -1.80
N SER A 343 -9.94 27.83 -2.33
CA SER A 343 -9.04 27.98 -3.49
C SER A 343 -9.73 28.20 -4.84
N HIS A 344 -11.06 28.05 -4.91
CA HIS A 344 -11.87 28.00 -6.14
C HIS A 344 -11.46 26.90 -7.15
N MET A 345 -10.50 26.04 -6.79
CA MET A 345 -10.06 24.91 -7.60
C MET A 345 -10.95 23.68 -7.37
N LYS A 346 -11.05 22.81 -8.38
CA LYS A 346 -11.69 21.50 -8.26
C LYS A 346 -10.68 20.44 -7.82
N ILE A 347 -11.19 19.30 -7.35
CA ILE A 347 -10.40 18.09 -7.14
C ILE A 347 -9.87 17.65 -8.51
N THR A 348 -8.57 17.40 -8.59
CA THR A 348 -7.93 16.98 -9.85
C THR A 348 -7.51 15.52 -9.76
N PRO A 349 -8.16 14.60 -10.49
CA PRO A 349 -7.64 13.25 -10.67
C PRO A 349 -6.36 13.30 -11.51
N VAL A 350 -5.25 12.85 -10.95
CA VAL A 350 -3.91 12.98 -11.55
C VAL A 350 -3.31 11.65 -12.00
N GLY A 351 -3.90 10.53 -11.62
CA GLY A 351 -3.43 9.24 -12.08
C GLY A 351 -4.32 8.09 -11.69
N ALA A 352 -4.19 6.98 -12.41
CA ALA A 352 -4.86 5.74 -12.09
C ALA A 352 -4.09 4.50 -12.54
N GLU A 353 -4.36 3.39 -11.88
CA GLU A 353 -4.10 2.03 -12.32
C GLU A 353 -5.42 1.28 -12.31
N ARG A 354 -5.70 0.48 -13.34
CA ARG A 354 -6.89 -0.37 -13.42
C ARG A 354 -6.47 -1.75 -13.91
N GLN A 355 -6.73 -2.77 -13.09
CA GLN A 355 -6.34 -4.14 -13.39
C GLN A 355 -7.50 -5.10 -13.08
N PRO A 356 -7.96 -5.95 -14.03
CA PRO A 356 -8.87 -7.03 -13.70
C PRO A 356 -8.14 -8.01 -12.79
N ILE A 357 -8.77 -8.47 -11.71
CA ILE A 357 -8.17 -9.41 -10.75
C ILE A 357 -8.93 -10.73 -10.69
N LYS A 358 -10.16 -10.77 -11.22
CA LYS A 358 -11.01 -11.97 -11.19
C LYS A 358 -12.04 -11.91 -12.32
N VAL A 359 -12.31 -13.06 -12.94
CA VAL A 359 -13.33 -13.24 -13.97
C VAL A 359 -14.17 -14.48 -13.65
N GLU A 360 -15.49 -14.36 -13.65
CA GLU A 360 -16.41 -15.43 -13.25
C GLU A 360 -17.61 -15.49 -14.20
N ALA A 361 -17.98 -16.70 -14.63
CA ALA A 361 -19.24 -16.95 -15.32
C ALA A 361 -20.29 -17.44 -14.31
N LEU A 362 -21.46 -16.80 -14.29
CA LEU A 362 -22.54 -17.06 -13.32
C LEU A 362 -23.69 -17.83 -13.93
#